data_AF-A0AAW9Q7B9-F1
#
_entry.id   AF-A0AAW9Q7B9-F1
#
_cell.length_a   1.000
_cell.length_b   1.000
_cell.length_c   1.000
_cell.angle_alpha   90.00
_cell.angle_beta   90.00
_cell.angle_gamma   90.00
#
_symmetry.space_group_name_H-M   'P 1'
#
loop_
_entity.id
_entity.type
_entity.pdbx_description
1 polymer ?
#
loop_
_entity_poly.entity_id
_entity_poly.type
_entity_poly.pdbx_seq_one_letter_code
_entity_poly.pdbx_strand_id
1 'polypeptide(L)'
;MKMARYGTAIVVLHAIAHSLHGLAHQEIPVPLSLLQTMFIGTVILLAPILAAVLLWTKFHRIGGWLLLSSMAGSILFGIYNHYIIISPDHFSHVIFEGWGLLFQVTAILTLIVDGLGCWIGTWTLKAELLQENVESAQKG
;
A
#
# COMPACT_ATOMS: atom_id res chain seq x y z
N MET A 1 17.82 -7.63 -7.88
CA MET A 1 16.89 -8.19 -8.90
C MET A 1 15.65 -8.87 -8.31
N LYS A 2 15.77 -9.90 -7.44
CA LYS A 2 14.57 -10.58 -6.87
C LYS A 2 13.65 -9.62 -6.10
N MET A 3 14.22 -8.77 -5.24
CA MET A 3 13.49 -7.75 -4.47
C MET A 3 12.66 -6.82 -5.36
N ALA A 4 13.27 -6.27 -6.41
CA ALA A 4 12.59 -5.39 -7.35
C ALA A 4 11.42 -6.07 -8.06
N ARG A 5 11.55 -7.36 -8.43
CA ARG A 5 10.45 -8.15 -9.02
C ARG A 5 9.29 -8.34 -8.05
N TYR A 6 9.57 -8.76 -6.82
CA TYR A 6 8.52 -8.92 -5.80
C TYR A 6 7.88 -7.59 -5.42
N GLY A 7 8.68 -6.52 -5.28
CA GLY A 7 8.21 -5.16 -5.06
C GLY A 7 7.30 -4.67 -6.19
N THR A 8 7.68 -4.92 -7.45
CA THR A 8 6.83 -4.56 -8.60
C THR A 8 5.53 -5.38 -8.59
N ALA A 9 5.62 -6.69 -8.35
CA ALA A 9 4.44 -7.57 -8.32
C ALA A 9 3.44 -7.13 -7.24
N ILE A 10 3.91 -6.80 -6.04
CA ILE A 10 3.02 -6.35 -4.96
C ILE A 10 2.42 -4.98 -5.26
N VAL A 11 3.16 -4.07 -5.90
CA VAL A 11 2.63 -2.76 -6.34
C VAL A 11 1.54 -2.92 -7.40
N VAL A 12 1.67 -3.89 -8.31
CA VAL A 12 0.60 -4.21 -9.28
C VAL A 12 -0.64 -4.76 -8.58
N LEU A 13 -0.48 -5.70 -7.65
CA LEU A 13 -1.59 -6.25 -6.86
C LEU A 13 -2.28 -5.17 -6.03
N HIS A 14 -1.49 -4.29 -5.40
CA HIS A 14 -1.95 -3.12 -4.68
C HIS A 14 -2.80 -2.22 -5.58
N ALA A 15 -2.28 -1.85 -6.75
CA ALA A 15 -3.01 -1.00 -7.69
C ALA A 15 -4.34 -1.63 -8.13
N ILE A 16 -4.38 -2.94 -8.39
CA ILE A 16 -5.62 -3.65 -8.74
C ILE A 16 -6.61 -3.62 -7.56
N ALA A 17 -6.17 -4.00 -6.36
CA ALA A 17 -7.03 -4.06 -5.17
C ALA A 17 -7.62 -2.68 -4.83
N HIS A 18 -6.79 -1.63 -4.83
CA HIS A 18 -7.22 -0.27 -4.56
C HIS A 18 -8.06 0.34 -5.68
N SER A 19 -7.85 -0.05 -6.94
CA SER A 19 -8.74 0.36 -8.03
C SER A 19 -10.13 -0.25 -7.90
N LEU A 20 -10.22 -1.54 -7.58
CA LEU A 20 -11.51 -2.20 -7.33
C LEU A 20 -12.23 -1.59 -6.12
N HIS A 21 -11.49 -1.27 -5.06
CA HIS A 21 -12.02 -0.59 -3.89
C HIS A 21 -12.51 0.83 -4.22
N GLY A 22 -11.72 1.59 -4.98
CA GLY A 22 -12.08 2.92 -5.44
C GLY A 22 -13.31 2.93 -6.35
N LEU A 23 -13.50 1.91 -7.19
CA LEU A 23 -14.73 1.75 -7.97
C LEU A 23 -15.96 1.55 -7.07
N ALA A 24 -15.83 0.79 -5.98
CA ALA A 24 -16.92 0.66 -5.03
C ALA A 24 -17.30 2.01 -4.41
N HIS A 25 -16.31 2.83 -4.03
CA HIS A 25 -16.54 4.20 -3.51
C HIS A 25 -17.25 5.15 -4.48
N GLN A 26 -17.13 4.94 -5.80
CA GLN A 26 -17.83 5.78 -6.78
C GLN A 26 -19.34 5.51 -6.80
N GLU A 27 -19.76 4.34 -6.32
CA GLU A 27 -21.11 3.82 -6.47
C GLU A 27 -21.86 3.75 -5.14
N ILE A 28 -21.16 3.68 -4.02
CA ILE A 28 -21.74 3.81 -2.69
C ILE A 28 -21.75 5.28 -2.24
N PRO A 29 -22.75 5.74 -1.46
CA PRO A 29 -22.88 7.13 -1.04
C PRO A 29 -21.91 7.50 0.10
N VAL A 30 -20.62 7.28 -0.12
CA VAL A 30 -19.54 7.51 0.85
C VAL A 30 -18.61 8.59 0.31
N PRO A 31 -18.86 9.87 0.62
CA PRO A 31 -18.07 10.97 0.06
C PRO A 31 -16.68 11.02 0.68
N LEU A 32 -15.67 11.20 -0.17
CA LEU A 32 -14.29 11.47 0.25
C LEU A 32 -14.08 12.98 0.39
N SER A 33 -13.47 13.40 1.50
CA SER A 33 -12.96 14.76 1.66
C SER A 33 -11.78 15.03 0.74
N LEU A 34 -11.51 16.32 0.47
CA LEU A 34 -10.35 16.72 -0.33
C LEU A 34 -9.03 16.14 0.22
N LEU A 35 -8.86 16.12 1.53
CA LEU A 35 -7.65 15.59 2.17
C LEU A 35 -7.52 14.09 1.98
N GLN A 36 -8.61 13.32 2.12
CA GLN A 36 -8.63 11.89 1.85
C GLN A 36 -8.28 11.61 0.38
N THR A 37 -8.90 12.33 -0.55
CA THR A 37 -8.62 12.20 -1.99
C THR A 37 -7.15 12.49 -2.32
N MET A 38 -6.58 13.55 -1.72
CA MET A 38 -5.15 13.86 -1.90
C MET A 38 -4.25 12.78 -1.32
N PHE A 39 -4.57 12.24 -0.14
CA PHE A 39 -3.81 11.16 0.48
C PHE A 39 -3.85 9.89 -0.37
N ILE A 40 -5.03 9.49 -0.86
CA ILE A 40 -5.20 8.34 -1.75
C ILE A 40 -4.38 8.54 -3.04
N GLY A 41 -4.53 9.68 -3.72
CA GLY A 41 -3.82 9.94 -4.97
C GLY A 41 -2.29 9.94 -4.81
N THR A 42 -1.77 10.48 -3.72
CA THR A 42 -0.33 10.64 -3.53
C THR A 42 0.33 9.45 -2.83
N VAL A 43 -0.21 9.01 -1.69
CA VAL A 43 0.40 7.98 -0.84
C VAL A 43 -0.01 6.58 -1.26
N ILE A 44 -1.27 6.38 -1.64
CA ILE A 44 -1.77 5.05 -2.01
C ILE A 44 -1.45 4.79 -3.49
N LEU A 45 -1.70 5.73 -4.41
CA LEU A 45 -1.49 5.43 -5.83
C LEU A 45 -0.08 5.78 -6.33
N LEU A 46 0.38 7.03 -6.15
CA LEU A 46 1.61 7.50 -6.78
C LEU A 46 2.89 6.95 -6.11
N ALA A 47 2.96 6.98 -4.78
CA ALA A 47 4.17 6.58 -4.06
C ALA A 47 4.60 5.12 -4.29
N PRO A 48 3.70 4.10 -4.32
CA PRO A 48 4.09 2.73 -4.62
C PRO A 48 4.63 2.56 -6.04
N ILE A 49 4.08 3.30 -7.02
CA ILE A 49 4.59 3.28 -8.41
C ILE A 49 6.00 3.83 -8.46
N LEU A 50 6.26 4.98 -7.81
CA LEU A 50 7.59 5.55 -7.71
C LEU A 50 8.55 4.59 -6.98
N ALA A 51 8.08 3.93 -5.92
CA ALA A 51 8.86 2.93 -5.21
C ALA A 51 9.25 1.77 -6.12
N ALA A 52 8.31 1.23 -6.90
CA ALA A 52 8.58 0.17 -7.88
C ALA A 52 9.66 0.60 -8.87
N VAL A 53 9.57 1.81 -9.43
CA VAL A 53 10.59 2.35 -10.35
C VAL A 53 11.95 2.45 -9.66
N LEU A 54 12.03 3.02 -8.45
CA LEU A 54 13.29 3.22 -7.73
C LEU A 54 13.97 1.90 -7.38
N LEU A 55 13.22 0.83 -7.08
CA LEU A 55 13.74 -0.50 -6.79
C LEU A 55 14.57 -1.10 -7.95
N TRP A 56 14.37 -0.63 -9.19
CA TRP A 56 15.14 -1.05 -10.36
C TRP A 56 16.40 -0.20 -10.61
N THR A 57 16.63 0.82 -9.80
CA THR A 57 17.76 1.76 -9.96
C THR A 57 18.78 1.61 -8.84
N LYS A 58 19.86 2.40 -8.88
CA LYS A 58 20.80 2.55 -7.76
C LYS A 58 20.16 3.13 -6.49
N PHE A 59 18.94 3.66 -6.58
CA PHE A 59 18.18 4.23 -5.46
C PHE A 59 17.24 3.22 -4.80
N HIS A 60 17.51 1.93 -4.96
CA HIS A 60 16.68 0.85 -4.44
C HIS A 60 16.38 0.98 -2.92
N ARG A 61 17.33 1.50 -2.13
CA ARG A 61 17.13 1.79 -0.69
C ARG A 61 16.02 2.80 -0.43
N ILE A 62 16.00 3.88 -1.21
CA ILE A 62 14.94 4.89 -1.16
C ILE A 62 13.62 4.25 -1.63
N GLY A 63 13.66 3.42 -2.68
CA GLY A 63 12.50 2.65 -3.13
C GLY A 63 11.93 1.72 -2.05
N GLY A 64 12.78 1.02 -1.29
CA GLY A 64 12.37 0.15 -0.19
C GLY A 64 11.67 0.91 0.94
N TRP A 65 12.23 2.06 1.35
CA TRP A 65 11.59 2.93 2.34
C TRP A 65 10.27 3.51 1.85
N LEU A 66 10.22 3.95 0.59
CA LEU A 66 9.00 4.52 -0.01
C LEU A 66 7.91 3.45 -0.15
N LEU A 67 8.26 2.22 -0.51
CA LEU A 67 7.32 1.09 -0.54
C LEU A 67 6.77 0.81 0.87
N LEU A 68 7.65 0.69 1.87
CA LEU A 68 7.24 0.40 3.24
C LEU A 68 6.33 1.50 3.81
N SER A 69 6.71 2.77 3.65
CA SER A 69 5.95 3.89 4.21
C SER A 69 4.60 4.09 3.52
N SER A 70 4.54 3.93 2.19
CA SER A 70 3.27 4.02 1.45
C SER A 70 2.30 2.89 1.80
N MET A 71 2.78 1.65 1.87
CA MET A 71 1.97 0.49 2.27
C MET A 71 1.47 0.63 3.71
N ALA A 72 2.34 1.04 4.64
CA ALA A 72 1.95 1.28 6.03
C ALA A 72 0.93 2.43 6.13
N GLY A 73 1.14 3.52 5.37
CA GLY A 73 0.21 4.64 5.30
C GLY A 73 -1.16 4.21 4.77
N SER A 74 -1.20 3.37 3.74
CA SER A 74 -2.43 2.79 3.19
C SER A 74 -3.18 1.93 4.21
N ILE A 75 -2.47 1.05 4.94
CA ILE A 75 -3.07 0.24 6.03
C ILE A 75 -3.68 1.14 7.10
N LEU A 76 -2.92 2.13 7.59
CA LEU A 76 -3.39 3.04 8.63
C LEU A 76 -4.61 3.83 8.17
N PHE A 77 -4.59 4.30 6.92
CA PHE A 77 -5.71 5.00 6.32
C PHE A 77 -6.95 4.11 6.22
N GLY A 78 -6.83 2.89 5.70
CA GLY A 78 -7.94 1.95 5.56
C GLY A 78 -8.50 1.52 6.92
N ILE A 79 -7.64 1.20 7.89
CA ILE A 79 -8.07 0.86 9.26
C ILE A 79 -8.85 2.01 9.88
N TYR A 80 -8.29 3.22 9.80
CA TYR A 80 -8.88 4.38 10.46
C TYR A 80 -10.25 4.74 9.90
N ASN A 81 -10.39 4.81 8.57
CA ASN A 81 -11.65 5.24 7.95
C ASN A 81 -12.71 4.13 7.94
N HIS A 82 -12.32 2.87 7.68
CA HIS A 82 -13.30 1.78 7.55
C HIS A 82 -13.65 1.10 8.87
N TYR A 83 -12.82 1.18 9.92
CA TYR A 83 -13.03 0.38 11.12
C TYR A 83 -12.95 1.14 12.45
N ILE A 84 -12.48 2.40 12.45
CA ILE A 84 -12.35 3.20 13.68
C ILE A 84 -13.32 4.38 13.68
N ILE A 85 -13.32 5.21 12.63
CA ILE A 85 -14.24 6.34 12.56
C ILE A 85 -15.65 5.83 12.24
N ILE A 86 -16.58 6.10 13.14
CA ILE A 86 -18.01 5.98 12.88
C ILE A 86 -18.43 7.04 11.83
N SER A 87 -18.56 6.61 10.58
CA SER A 87 -18.93 7.44 9.42
C SER A 87 -19.68 6.60 8.39
N PRO A 88 -20.23 7.16 7.30
CA PRO A 88 -20.78 6.37 6.19
C PRO A 88 -19.78 5.38 5.56
N ASP A 89 -18.48 5.66 5.69
CA ASP A 89 -17.38 4.82 5.20
C ASP A 89 -17.05 3.63 6.12
N HIS A 90 -17.70 3.57 7.29
CA HIS A 90 -17.47 2.49 8.22
C HIS A 90 -17.96 1.16 7.65
N PHE A 91 -17.13 0.13 7.76
CA PHE A 91 -17.33 -1.21 7.20
C PHE A 91 -18.71 -1.80 7.53
N SER A 92 -19.19 -1.59 8.76
CA SER A 92 -20.49 -2.08 9.23
C SER A 92 -21.70 -1.24 8.80
N HIS A 93 -21.49 -0.04 8.24
CA HIS A 93 -22.56 0.83 7.76
C HIS A 93 -22.85 0.64 6.27
N VAL A 94 -21.91 0.07 5.52
CA VAL A 94 -22.10 -0.28 4.11
C VAL A 94 -22.86 -1.60 4.02
N ILE A 95 -23.98 -1.61 3.30
CA ILE A 95 -24.83 -2.81 3.14
C ILE A 95 -24.04 -3.89 2.38
N PHE A 96 -24.10 -5.14 2.84
CA PHE A 96 -23.36 -6.26 2.24
C PHE A 96 -24.06 -6.84 1.00
N GLU A 97 -24.27 -6.01 -0.02
CA GLU A 97 -24.85 -6.39 -1.31
C GLU A 97 -24.32 -5.50 -2.44
N GLY A 98 -24.35 -5.98 -3.69
CA GLY A 98 -23.92 -5.21 -4.87
C GLY A 98 -22.54 -4.58 -4.72
N TRP A 99 -22.45 -3.25 -4.86
CA TRP A 99 -21.22 -2.48 -4.67
C TRP A 99 -20.70 -2.48 -3.22
N GLY A 100 -21.59 -2.62 -2.24
CA GLY A 100 -21.19 -2.72 -0.83
C GLY A 100 -20.52 -4.05 -0.49
N LEU A 101 -20.89 -5.14 -1.16
CA LEU A 101 -20.14 -6.40 -1.12
C LEU A 101 -18.71 -6.21 -1.65
N LEU A 102 -18.57 -5.57 -2.83
CA LEU A 102 -17.25 -5.28 -3.40
C LEU A 102 -16.43 -4.40 -2.44
N PHE A 103 -17.02 -3.35 -1.88
CA PHE A 103 -16.40 -2.49 -0.88
C PHE A 103 -15.85 -3.29 0.30
N GLN A 104 -16.68 -4.10 0.96
CA GLN A 104 -16.25 -4.86 2.15
C GLN A 104 -15.17 -5.90 1.82
N VAL A 105 -15.32 -6.66 0.73
CA VAL A 105 -14.32 -7.65 0.32
C VAL A 105 -12.98 -6.98 0.01
N THR A 106 -13.02 -5.88 -0.74
CA THR A 106 -11.80 -5.15 -1.11
C THR A 106 -11.19 -4.40 0.06
N ALA A 107 -11.98 -3.92 1.03
CA ALA A 107 -11.49 -3.30 2.26
C ALA A 107 -10.64 -4.25 3.12
N ILE A 108 -10.90 -5.57 3.04
CA ILE A 108 -10.06 -6.58 3.69
C ILE A 108 -8.87 -6.94 2.79
N LEU A 109 -9.12 -7.11 1.48
CA LEU A 109 -8.08 -7.48 0.52
C LEU A 109 -6.94 -6.45 0.47
N THR A 110 -7.25 -5.15 0.49
CA THR A 110 -6.25 -4.08 0.49
C THR A 110 -5.35 -4.18 1.73
N LEU A 111 -5.90 -4.45 2.93
CA LEU A 111 -5.10 -4.65 4.14
C LEU A 111 -4.13 -5.83 4.02
N ILE A 112 -4.56 -6.94 3.40
CA ILE A 112 -3.71 -8.11 3.19
C ILE A 112 -2.59 -7.79 2.20
N VAL A 113 -2.93 -7.20 1.05
CA VAL A 113 -1.97 -6.85 0.00
C VAL A 113 -0.96 -5.84 0.53
N ASP A 114 -1.41 -4.82 1.24
CA ASP A 114 -0.53 -3.78 1.77
C ASP A 114 0.32 -4.33 2.92
N GLY A 115 -0.20 -5.26 3.73
CA GLY A 115 0.56 -5.98 4.74
C GLY A 115 1.72 -6.78 4.14
N LEU A 116 1.48 -7.47 3.01
CA LEU A 116 2.53 -8.14 2.25
C LEU A 116 3.50 -7.12 1.63
N GLY A 117 3.02 -5.96 1.20
CA GLY A 117 3.83 -4.83 0.74
C GLY A 117 4.81 -4.33 1.80
N CYS A 118 4.34 -4.14 3.03
CA CYS A 118 5.16 -3.81 4.19
C CYS A 118 6.24 -4.87 4.46
N TRP A 119 5.87 -6.15 4.38
CA TRP A 119 6.81 -7.25 4.54
C TRP A 119 7.92 -7.22 3.47
N ILE A 120 7.56 -7.05 2.20
CA ILE A 120 8.52 -6.96 1.08
C ILE A 120 9.42 -5.72 1.21
N GLY A 121 8.86 -4.56 1.59
CA GLY A 121 9.63 -3.34 1.85
C GLY A 121 10.67 -3.53 2.96
N THR A 122 10.25 -4.13 4.08
CA THR A 122 11.14 -4.45 5.21
C THR A 122 12.22 -5.45 4.82
N TRP A 123 11.85 -6.49 4.06
CA TRP A 123 12.81 -7.46 3.55
C TRP A 123 13.86 -6.79 2.65
N THR A 124 13.46 -5.82 1.82
CA THR A 124 14.36 -5.06 0.93
C THR A 124 15.41 -4.31 1.73
N LEU A 125 14.96 -3.56 2.73
CA LEU A 125 15.85 -2.77 3.58
C LEU A 125 16.78 -3.66 4.41
N LYS A 126 16.29 -4.79 4.93
CA LYS A 126 17.13 -5.73 5.68
C LYS A 126 18.22 -6.35 4.81
N ALA A 127 17.91 -6.70 3.57
CA ALA A 127 18.89 -7.28 2.64
C ALA A 127 20.04 -6.30 2.36
N GLU A 128 19.74 -5.02 2.20
CA GLU A 128 20.74 -3.96 1.98
C GLU A 128 21.63 -3.74 3.20
N LEU A 129 21.04 -3.63 4.40
CA LEU A 129 21.80 -3.47 5.64
C LEU A 129 22.80 -4.61 5.86
N LEU A 130 22.41 -5.85 5.53
CA LEU A 130 23.30 -6.99 5.61
C LEU A 130 24.47 -6.89 4.62
N GLN A 131 24.23 -6.38 3.41
CA GLN A 131 25.30 -6.15 2.43
C GLN A 131 26.27 -5.06 2.88
N GLU A 132 25.76 -3.94 3.39
CA GLU A 132 26.57 -2.82 3.93
C GLU A 132 27.49 -3.29 5.06
N ASN A 133 26.97 -4.12 5.98
CA ASN A 133 27.76 -4.67 7.09
C ASN A 133 28.88 -5.61 6.62
N VAL A 134 28.62 -6.45 5.62
CA VAL A 134 29.62 -7.36 5.04
C VAL A 134 30.74 -6.58 4.36
N GLU A 135 30.40 -5.57 3.56
CA GLU A 135 31.40 -4.73 2.90
C GLU A 135 32.26 -3.94 3.88
N SER A 136 31.66 -3.47 4.99
CA SER A 136 32.39 -2.80 6.06
C SER A 136 33.38 -3.75 6.76
N ALA A 137 32.98 -5.00 7.00
CA ALA A 137 33.83 -5.98 7.67
C ALA A 137 35.02 -6.45 6.81
N GLN A 138 34.92 -6.37 5.47
CA GLN A 138 36.02 -6.70 4.56
C GLN A 138 37.05 -5.57 4.37
N LYS A 139 36.71 -4.34 4.79
CA LYS A 139 37.56 -3.14 4.63
C LYS A 139 38.35 -2.78 5.90
N GLY A 140 38.10 -3.46 7.02
CA GLY A 140 38.82 -3.29 8.30
C GLY A 140 39.77 -4.45 8.57
#